data_AF-A0A4R0XN54-F1
#
_entry.id   AF-A0A4R0XN54-F1
#
_cell.length_a   1.000
_cell.length_b   1.000
_cell.length_c   1.000
_cell.angle_alpha   90.00
_cell.angle_beta   90.00
_cell.angle_gamma   90.00
#
_symmetry.space_group_name_H-M   'P 1'
#
loop_
_entity.id
_entity.type
_entity.pdbx_description
1 polymer ?
#
loop_
_entity_poly.entity_id
_entity_poly.type
_entity_poly.pdbx_seq_one_letter_code
_entity_poly.pdbx_strand_id
1 'polypeptide(L)'
;MPGFETDKEKQDKADLAILNKITTKDINDAIKVANPFTNADLSSTFVLPLKVTITIDGNPISVTLVNKSHNNNLGQVTYDAKATLGSKSRAFSKVILGGFKLGWTPQEKLEKIKDAIKNFTIKDKTFDSKMPNTDPHNVTTSQINKLIDTNVALVKKYNPQHIDKIISVGDGVVTIESSFTITGAKGEAKATFTITGFKSDQAILEDNLISSLTEDLINKAI
;
A
#
# COMPACT_ATOMS: atom_id res chain seq x y z
N MET A 1 -22.77 -10.70 -46.16
CA MET A 1 -23.05 -11.84 -45.27
C MET A 1 -22.31 -11.59 -43.98
N PRO A 2 -22.95 -11.56 -42.80
CA PRO A 2 -22.23 -11.52 -41.54
C PRO A 2 -21.53 -12.89 -41.37
N GLY A 3 -20.21 -12.88 -41.15
CA GLY A 3 -19.41 -14.09 -41.00
C GLY A 3 -19.77 -14.82 -39.71
N PHE A 4 -20.02 -16.13 -39.80
CA PHE A 4 -20.26 -16.96 -38.63
C PHE A 4 -18.97 -17.13 -37.83
N GLU A 5 -19.06 -16.99 -36.51
CA GLU A 5 -17.95 -17.23 -35.60
C GLU A 5 -17.63 -18.72 -35.52
N THR A 6 -16.37 -19.06 -35.78
CA THR A 6 -15.85 -20.42 -35.70
C THR A 6 -15.68 -20.87 -34.25
N ASP A 7 -15.68 -22.17 -33.99
CA ASP A 7 -15.48 -22.68 -32.62
C ASP A 7 -14.08 -22.35 -32.07
N LYS A 8 -13.08 -22.21 -32.96
CA LYS A 8 -11.75 -21.71 -32.59
C LYS A 8 -11.82 -20.28 -32.06
N GLU A 9 -12.58 -19.41 -32.72
CA GLU A 9 -12.75 -18.01 -32.30
C GLU A 9 -13.48 -17.92 -30.95
N LYS A 10 -14.50 -18.78 -30.72
CA LYS A 10 -15.17 -18.87 -29.42
C LYS A 10 -14.21 -19.29 -28.31
N GLN A 11 -13.40 -20.32 -28.54
CA GLN A 11 -12.42 -20.79 -27.55
C GLN A 11 -11.36 -19.72 -27.27
N ASP A 12 -10.86 -19.09 -28.33
CA ASP A 12 -9.86 -18.02 -28.22
C ASP A 12 -10.39 -16.82 -27.41
N LYS A 13 -11.68 -16.48 -27.53
CA LYS A 13 -12.33 -15.46 -26.69
C LYS A 13 -12.46 -15.91 -25.23
N ALA A 14 -12.83 -17.17 -24.99
CA ALA A 14 -12.93 -17.73 -23.65
C ALA A 14 -11.56 -17.75 -22.94
N ASP A 15 -10.51 -18.21 -23.62
CA ASP A 15 -9.13 -18.24 -23.11
C ASP A 15 -8.65 -16.82 -22.76
N LEU A 16 -8.95 -15.83 -23.62
CA LEU A 16 -8.58 -14.44 -23.36
C LEU A 16 -9.33 -13.87 -22.16
N ALA A 17 -10.62 -14.19 -22.00
CA ALA A 17 -11.41 -13.78 -20.85
C ALA A 17 -10.83 -14.31 -19.54
N ILE A 18 -10.37 -15.57 -19.52
CA ILE A 18 -9.69 -16.18 -18.37
C ILE A 18 -8.35 -15.48 -18.11
N LEU A 19 -7.50 -15.29 -19.13
CA LEU A 19 -6.21 -14.60 -19.00
C LEU A 19 -6.36 -13.16 -18.47
N ASN A 20 -7.46 -12.48 -18.78
CA ASN A 20 -7.75 -11.12 -18.31
C ASN A 20 -8.10 -11.05 -16.82
N LYS A 21 -8.53 -12.16 -16.21
CA LYS A 21 -8.80 -12.24 -14.76
C LYS A 21 -7.53 -12.36 -13.93
N ILE A 22 -6.42 -12.79 -14.53
CA ILE A 22 -5.15 -12.95 -13.81
C ILE A 22 -4.70 -11.59 -13.26
N THR A 23 -4.37 -11.58 -11.98
CA THR A 23 -3.79 -10.44 -11.28
C THR A 23 -2.31 -10.68 -11.00
N THR A 24 -1.56 -9.61 -10.71
CA THR A 24 -0.17 -9.72 -10.24
C THR A 24 -0.08 -10.46 -8.91
N LYS A 25 -1.13 -10.37 -8.07
CA LYS A 25 -1.22 -11.09 -6.81
C LYS A 25 -1.22 -12.61 -7.03
N ASP A 26 -2.01 -13.11 -7.98
CA ASP A 26 -2.09 -14.55 -8.27
C ASP A 26 -0.70 -15.11 -8.67
N ILE A 27 0.03 -14.35 -9.48
CA ILE A 27 1.39 -14.71 -9.90
C ILE A 27 2.36 -14.67 -8.71
N ASN A 28 2.33 -13.61 -7.91
CA ASN A 28 3.18 -13.46 -6.73
C ASN A 28 2.94 -14.57 -5.70
N ASP A 29 1.69 -14.94 -5.49
CA ASP A 29 1.33 -16.01 -4.56
C ASP A 29 1.82 -17.36 -5.07
N ALA A 30 1.67 -17.65 -6.36
CA ALA A 30 2.22 -18.88 -6.94
C ALA A 30 3.76 -18.92 -6.91
N ILE A 31 4.44 -17.78 -7.09
CA ILE A 31 5.90 -17.70 -6.89
C ILE A 31 6.26 -18.04 -5.44
N LYS A 32 5.55 -17.47 -4.45
CA LYS A 32 5.78 -17.74 -3.03
C LYS A 32 5.55 -19.20 -2.65
N VAL A 33 4.58 -19.87 -3.28
CA VAL A 33 4.36 -21.30 -3.09
C VAL A 33 5.50 -22.12 -3.73
N ALA A 34 5.93 -21.76 -4.94
CA ALA A 34 6.96 -22.48 -5.67
C ALA A 34 8.37 -22.30 -5.08
N ASN A 35 8.69 -21.10 -4.57
CA ASN A 35 9.93 -20.81 -3.89
C ASN A 35 9.66 -19.87 -2.69
N PRO A 36 9.40 -20.44 -1.49
CA PRO A 36 9.09 -19.66 -0.30
C PRO A 36 10.23 -18.74 0.14
N PHE A 37 9.87 -17.57 0.65
CA PHE A 37 10.79 -16.62 1.28
C PHE A 37 10.06 -15.86 2.39
N THR A 38 10.84 -15.22 3.25
CA THR A 38 10.37 -14.47 4.41
C THR A 38 10.95 -13.06 4.43
N ASN A 39 10.50 -12.24 5.38
CA ASN A 39 11.07 -10.92 5.64
C ASN A 39 12.48 -10.94 6.28
N ALA A 40 13.05 -12.13 6.52
CA ALA A 40 14.43 -12.31 6.93
C ALA A 40 15.40 -12.50 5.74
N ASP A 41 14.88 -12.89 4.57
CA ASP A 41 15.65 -13.19 3.37
C ASP A 41 15.93 -11.93 2.55
N LEU A 42 17.15 -11.76 2.03
CA LEU A 42 17.46 -10.66 1.12
C LEU A 42 16.95 -10.96 -0.29
N SER A 43 16.47 -9.95 -1.00
CA SER A 43 16.01 -10.15 -2.38
C SER A 43 17.15 -10.60 -3.30
N SER A 44 18.37 -10.09 -3.10
CA SER A 44 19.55 -10.48 -3.90
C SER A 44 19.91 -11.96 -3.82
N THR A 45 19.49 -12.68 -2.78
CA THR A 45 19.74 -14.12 -2.64
C THR A 45 18.57 -14.97 -3.15
N PHE A 46 17.44 -14.35 -3.49
CA PHE A 46 16.27 -15.05 -4.00
C PHE A 46 16.44 -15.44 -5.47
N VAL A 47 16.19 -16.72 -5.77
CA VAL A 47 16.18 -17.24 -7.14
C VAL A 47 14.74 -17.30 -7.63
N LEU A 48 14.39 -16.41 -8.56
CA LEU A 48 13.06 -16.42 -9.18
C LEU A 48 12.86 -17.73 -9.97
N PRO A 49 11.80 -18.51 -9.73
CA PRO A 49 11.49 -19.68 -10.55
C PRO A 49 11.24 -19.25 -12.00
N LEU A 50 11.66 -20.06 -12.97
CA LEU A 50 11.48 -19.73 -14.39
C LEU A 50 10.02 -19.84 -14.85
N LYS A 51 9.23 -20.68 -14.17
CA LYS A 51 7.82 -20.93 -14.48
C LYS A 51 7.06 -21.22 -13.20
N VAL A 52 5.79 -20.81 -13.18
CA VAL A 52 4.81 -21.19 -12.17
C VAL A 52 3.48 -21.53 -12.85
N THR A 53 2.62 -22.26 -12.14
CA THR A 53 1.27 -22.57 -12.59
C THR A 53 0.28 -21.89 -11.66
N ILE A 54 -0.72 -21.21 -12.24
CA ILE A 54 -1.86 -20.63 -11.51
C ILE A 54 -3.14 -21.29 -12.00
N THR A 55 -4.18 -21.30 -11.17
CA THR A 55 -5.50 -21.82 -11.55
C THR A 55 -6.54 -20.72 -11.50
N ILE A 56 -7.22 -20.47 -12.62
CA ILE A 56 -8.31 -19.49 -12.71
C ILE A 56 -9.53 -20.19 -13.28
N ASP A 57 -10.67 -20.13 -12.58
CA ASP A 57 -11.91 -20.82 -12.95
C ASP A 57 -11.71 -22.32 -13.26
N GLY A 58 -10.83 -22.99 -12.50
CA GLY A 58 -10.49 -24.40 -12.69
C GLY A 58 -9.50 -24.69 -13.84
N ASN A 59 -9.09 -23.67 -14.60
CA ASN A 59 -8.15 -23.84 -15.71
C ASN A 59 -6.70 -23.62 -15.24
N PRO A 60 -5.78 -24.58 -15.45
CA PRO A 60 -4.37 -24.41 -15.16
C PRO A 60 -3.70 -23.53 -16.23
N ILE A 61 -3.02 -22.48 -15.81
CA ILE A 61 -2.37 -21.50 -16.68
C ILE A 61 -0.87 -21.53 -16.38
N SER A 62 -0.07 -21.72 -17.43
CA SER A 62 1.39 -21.67 -17.33
C SER A 62 1.85 -20.22 -17.41
N VAL A 63 2.65 -19.80 -16.43
CA VAL A 63 3.25 -18.45 -16.39
C VAL A 63 4.76 -18.60 -16.47
N THR A 64 5.37 -18.05 -17.51
CA THR A 64 6.84 -17.95 -17.61
C THR A 64 7.29 -16.63 -17.01
N LEU A 65 8.38 -16.66 -16.26
CA LEU A 65 8.90 -15.53 -15.50
C LEU A 65 10.32 -15.20 -15.96
N VAL A 66 10.60 -13.91 -16.08
CA VAL A 66 11.92 -13.39 -16.45
C VAL A 66 12.37 -12.41 -15.38
N ASN A 67 13.41 -12.78 -14.66
CA ASN A 67 14.02 -11.90 -13.66
C ASN A 67 14.59 -10.64 -14.34
N LYS A 68 14.40 -9.48 -13.73
CA LYS A 68 14.97 -8.21 -14.20
C LYS A 68 15.98 -7.65 -13.22
N SER A 69 15.58 -7.47 -11.97
CA SER A 69 16.45 -6.83 -10.97
C SER A 69 16.07 -7.20 -9.55
N HIS A 70 17.05 -7.04 -8.67
CA HIS A 70 16.94 -7.21 -7.24
C HIS A 70 17.23 -5.89 -6.55
N ASN A 71 16.44 -5.54 -5.55
CA ASN A 71 16.62 -4.33 -4.76
C ASN A 71 16.48 -4.66 -3.28
N ASN A 72 17.61 -4.90 -2.60
CA ASN A 72 17.66 -5.19 -1.16
C ASN A 72 17.12 -4.01 -0.36
N ASN A 73 17.40 -2.78 -0.78
CA ASN A 73 16.98 -1.56 -0.11
C ASN A 73 15.46 -1.43 -0.03
N LEU A 74 14.73 -1.96 -1.02
CA LEU A 74 13.28 -1.98 -1.03
C LEU A 74 12.68 -3.35 -0.65
N GLY A 75 13.52 -4.37 -0.44
CA GLY A 75 13.05 -5.74 -0.18
C GLY A 75 12.22 -6.27 -1.35
N GLN A 76 12.67 -6.06 -2.58
CA GLN A 76 11.91 -6.32 -3.80
C GLN A 76 12.72 -7.04 -4.89
N VAL A 77 12.01 -7.85 -5.66
CA VAL A 77 12.45 -8.42 -6.94
C VAL A 77 11.52 -7.89 -8.03
N THR A 78 12.09 -7.35 -9.11
CA THR A 78 11.34 -6.93 -10.30
C THR A 78 11.45 -7.99 -11.38
N TYR A 79 10.32 -8.34 -12.00
CA TYR A 79 10.27 -9.35 -13.05
C TYR A 79 9.23 -9.02 -14.12
N ASP A 80 9.38 -9.66 -15.29
CA ASP A 80 8.33 -9.74 -16.30
C ASP A 80 7.71 -11.14 -16.27
N ALA A 81 6.43 -11.25 -16.64
CA ALA A 81 5.73 -12.50 -16.74
C ALA A 81 4.96 -12.63 -18.06
N LYS A 82 4.80 -13.86 -18.53
CA LYS A 82 3.93 -14.21 -19.66
C LYS A 82 3.06 -15.39 -19.28
N ALA A 83 1.76 -15.14 -19.11
CA ALA A 83 0.76 -16.16 -18.92
C ALA A 83 0.29 -16.70 -20.28
N THR A 84 0.12 -18.02 -20.39
CA THR A 84 -0.31 -18.67 -21.63
C THR A 84 -1.40 -19.70 -21.33
N LEU A 85 -2.48 -19.63 -22.10
CA LEU A 85 -3.60 -20.56 -22.08
C LEU A 85 -4.02 -20.81 -23.53
N GLY A 86 -4.00 -22.06 -23.96
CA GLY A 86 -4.26 -22.43 -25.36
C GLY A 86 -3.32 -21.69 -26.33
N SER A 87 -3.90 -21.01 -27.32
CA SER A 87 -3.15 -20.21 -28.30
C SER A 87 -2.88 -18.77 -27.85
N LYS A 88 -3.45 -18.36 -26.70
CA LYS A 88 -3.43 -16.98 -26.22
C LYS A 88 -2.38 -16.76 -25.14
N SER A 89 -1.95 -15.51 -25.03
CA SER A 89 -1.04 -15.11 -23.97
C SER A 89 -1.28 -13.67 -23.53
N ARG A 90 -0.91 -13.40 -22.27
CA ARG A 90 -0.92 -12.06 -21.68
C ARG A 90 0.42 -11.80 -21.00
N ALA A 91 0.98 -10.63 -21.25
CA ALA A 91 2.23 -10.19 -20.65
C ALA A 91 1.98 -9.26 -19.46
N PHE A 92 2.86 -9.35 -18.47
CA PHE A 92 2.95 -8.44 -17.32
C PHE A 92 4.39 -7.94 -17.27
N SER A 93 4.57 -6.62 -17.21
CA SER A 93 5.90 -6.02 -17.26
C SER A 93 6.19 -5.26 -15.97
N LYS A 94 7.43 -5.34 -15.49
CA LYS A 94 7.90 -4.64 -14.28
C LYS A 94 7.04 -4.94 -13.04
N VAL A 95 6.61 -6.19 -12.88
CA VAL A 95 5.88 -6.63 -11.69
C VAL A 95 6.83 -6.70 -10.50
N ILE A 96 6.31 -6.36 -9.32
CA ILE A 96 7.09 -6.33 -8.08
C ILE A 96 6.67 -7.52 -7.20
N LEU A 97 7.65 -8.34 -6.84
CA LEU A 97 7.55 -9.31 -5.74
C LEU A 97 8.23 -8.69 -4.52
N GLY A 98 7.43 -8.29 -3.53
CA GLY A 98 7.90 -7.71 -2.27
C GLY A 98 7.79 -8.67 -1.09
N GLY A 99 8.27 -8.20 0.07
CA GLY A 99 8.21 -8.94 1.33
C GLY A 99 9.56 -9.48 1.82
N PHE A 100 10.65 -9.13 1.12
CA PHE A 100 12.01 -9.47 1.53
C PHE A 100 12.53 -8.51 2.62
N LYS A 101 13.61 -8.91 3.28
CA LYS A 101 14.36 -8.08 4.21
C LYS A 101 14.85 -6.80 3.52
N LEU A 102 14.60 -5.66 4.16
CA LEU A 102 15.23 -4.41 3.76
C LEU A 102 16.72 -4.44 4.12
N GLY A 103 17.57 -4.16 3.14
CA GLY A 103 19.03 -4.05 3.28
C GLY A 103 19.49 -2.77 3.99
N TRP A 104 18.57 -1.89 4.39
CA TRP A 104 18.89 -0.67 5.11
C TRP A 104 19.29 -0.93 6.55
N THR A 105 20.32 -0.21 6.99
CA THR A 105 20.63 -0.05 8.40
C THR A 105 19.44 0.61 9.14
N PRO A 106 19.32 0.41 10.46
CA PRO A 106 18.31 1.12 11.25
C PRO A 106 18.31 2.64 11.01
N GLN A 107 19.50 3.26 10.91
CA GLN A 107 19.62 4.69 10.67
C GLN A 107 19.09 5.10 9.29
N GLU A 108 19.45 4.36 8.23
CA GLU A 108 18.95 4.66 6.89
C GLU A 108 17.42 4.52 6.79
N LYS A 109 16.84 3.53 7.47
CA LYS A 109 15.39 3.41 7.59
C LYS A 109 14.79 4.66 8.24
N LEU A 110 15.40 5.14 9.32
CA LEU A 110 14.93 6.33 10.03
C LEU A 110 15.01 7.58 9.14
N GLU A 111 16.12 7.77 8.42
CA GLU A 111 16.26 8.90 7.49
C GLU A 111 15.26 8.82 6.32
N LYS A 112 14.92 7.62 5.84
CA LYS A 112 13.90 7.45 4.80
C LYS A 112 12.49 7.73 5.32
N ILE A 113 12.19 7.44 6.59
CA ILE A 113 10.96 7.89 7.24
C ILE A 113 10.95 9.42 7.30
N LYS A 114 12.04 10.06 7.76
CA LYS A 114 12.17 11.53 7.79
C LYS A 114 11.94 12.17 6.42
N ASP A 115 12.52 11.61 5.36
CA ASP A 115 12.31 12.07 3.98
C ASP A 115 10.84 11.97 3.55
N ALA A 116 10.18 10.85 3.87
CA ALA A 116 8.79 10.60 3.50
C ALA A 116 7.82 11.56 4.21
N ILE A 117 8.05 11.81 5.50
CA ILE A 117 7.19 12.70 6.30
C ILE A 117 7.47 14.19 6.04
N LYS A 118 8.71 14.58 5.70
CA LYS A 118 9.06 15.98 5.39
C LYS A 118 8.26 16.55 4.21
N ASN A 119 7.91 15.69 3.26
CA ASN A 119 7.10 16.06 2.10
C ASN A 119 5.59 15.99 2.36
N PHE A 120 5.18 15.55 3.55
CA PHE A 120 3.78 15.39 3.90
C PHE A 120 3.29 16.63 4.64
N THR A 121 2.86 17.64 3.88
CA THR A 121 2.15 18.80 4.42
C THR A 121 0.73 18.78 3.85
N ILE A 122 -0.26 18.45 4.67
CA ILE A 122 -1.67 18.64 4.31
C ILE A 122 -2.01 20.10 4.59
N LYS A 123 -2.09 20.92 3.54
CA LYS A 123 -2.67 22.26 3.58
C LYS A 123 -3.95 22.22 2.77
N ASP A 124 -5.10 22.25 3.43
CA ASP A 124 -6.36 22.54 2.75
C ASP A 124 -6.74 24.01 2.94
N LYS A 125 -7.27 24.62 1.89
CA LYS A 125 -7.71 26.01 1.85
C LYS A 125 -9.23 26.15 1.79
N THR A 126 -10.00 25.06 1.74
CA THR A 126 -11.44 25.15 1.54
C THR A 126 -12.23 24.87 2.81
N PHE A 127 -12.39 25.90 3.61
CA PHE A 127 -13.64 26.10 4.36
C PHE A 127 -14.24 27.43 3.88
N ASP A 128 -15.07 27.38 2.84
CA ASP A 128 -15.84 28.55 2.43
C ASP A 128 -16.98 28.72 3.45
N SER A 129 -16.80 29.63 4.39
CA SER A 129 -17.69 29.90 5.53
C SER A 129 -19.07 30.45 5.13
N LYS A 130 -19.42 30.40 3.84
CA LYS A 130 -20.66 30.95 3.28
C LYS A 130 -21.81 29.94 3.17
N MET A 131 -21.61 28.66 3.49
CA MET A 131 -22.73 27.71 3.53
C MET A 131 -23.50 27.81 4.86
N PRO A 132 -24.84 28.01 4.83
CA PRO A 132 -25.66 27.95 6.02
C PRO A 132 -25.60 26.54 6.60
N ASN A 133 -25.24 26.52 7.87
CA ASN A 133 -24.99 25.37 8.71
C ASN A 133 -26.21 24.44 8.82
N THR A 134 -26.18 23.29 8.15
CA THR A 134 -26.99 22.13 8.57
C THR A 134 -26.15 20.89 8.88
N ASP A 135 -24.84 20.91 8.64
CA ASP A 135 -23.97 19.79 9.03
C ASP A 135 -22.50 20.24 9.25
N PRO A 136 -22.14 20.65 10.48
CA PRO A 136 -20.83 21.25 10.79
C PRO A 136 -19.67 20.24 10.92
N HIS A 137 -19.81 18.99 10.48
CA HIS A 137 -18.89 17.90 10.84
C HIS A 137 -17.96 17.39 9.75
N ASN A 138 -17.99 17.93 8.53
CA ASN A 138 -17.22 17.35 7.43
C ASN A 138 -15.82 17.95 7.32
N VAL A 139 -14.92 17.60 8.26
CA VAL A 139 -13.55 17.26 7.80
C VAL A 139 -13.76 16.19 6.75
N THR A 140 -13.33 16.43 5.52
CA THR A 140 -13.55 15.41 4.48
C THR A 140 -12.84 14.14 4.94
N THR A 141 -13.61 13.08 5.22
CA THR A 141 -13.13 11.77 5.69
C THR A 141 -11.94 11.27 4.86
N SER A 142 -11.87 11.69 3.60
CA SER A 142 -10.76 11.54 2.67
C SER A 142 -9.38 11.97 3.21
N GLN A 143 -9.26 13.10 3.91
CA GLN A 143 -7.97 13.61 4.41
C GLN A 143 -7.45 12.83 5.60
N ILE A 144 -8.35 12.52 6.53
CA ILE A 144 -8.08 11.63 7.65
C ILE A 144 -7.67 10.26 7.12
N ASN A 145 -8.41 9.70 6.17
CA ASN A 145 -8.05 8.43 5.54
C ASN A 145 -6.67 8.48 4.87
N LYS A 146 -6.33 9.56 4.16
CA LYS A 146 -5.02 9.72 3.53
C LYS A 146 -3.88 9.75 4.55
N LEU A 147 -4.09 10.40 5.69
CA LEU A 147 -3.15 10.39 6.81
C LEU A 147 -2.97 8.96 7.35
N ILE A 148 -4.08 8.29 7.65
CA ILE A 148 -4.11 6.91 8.13
C ILE A 148 -3.38 5.99 7.16
N ASP A 149 -3.71 6.04 5.88
CA ASP A 149 -3.10 5.22 4.84
C ASP A 149 -1.58 5.45 4.73
N THR A 150 -1.14 6.70 4.90
CA THR A 150 0.28 7.06 4.87
C THR A 150 1.02 6.48 6.08
N ASN A 151 0.47 6.65 7.29
CA ASN A 151 1.06 6.10 8.50
C ASN A 151 1.08 4.56 8.45
N VAL A 152 -0.02 3.92 8.04
CA VAL A 152 -0.10 2.46 7.84
C VAL A 152 0.94 1.98 6.81
N ALA A 153 1.13 2.70 5.70
CA ALA A 153 2.13 2.36 4.70
C ALA A 153 3.57 2.47 5.26
N LEU A 154 3.87 3.49 6.05
CA LEU A 154 5.17 3.65 6.71
C LEU A 154 5.43 2.55 7.74
N VAL A 155 4.42 2.23 8.57
CA VAL A 155 4.51 1.18 9.58
C VAL A 155 4.75 -0.18 8.92
N LYS A 156 3.93 -0.55 7.94
CA LYS A 156 4.07 -1.82 7.21
C LYS A 156 5.42 -1.93 6.48
N LYS A 157 5.91 -0.82 5.91
CA LYS A 157 7.13 -0.83 5.11
C LYS A 157 8.39 -0.88 5.97
N TYR A 158 8.47 -0.11 7.05
CA TYR A 158 9.71 0.07 7.81
C TYR A 158 9.71 -0.63 9.17
N ASN A 159 8.55 -1.09 9.62
CA ASN A 159 8.32 -1.67 10.94
C ASN A 159 8.91 -0.84 12.11
N PRO A 160 8.67 0.50 12.16
CA PRO A 160 9.07 1.32 13.28
C PRO A 160 8.13 1.06 14.48
N GLN A 161 8.61 1.38 15.68
CA GLN A 161 7.71 1.70 16.78
C GLN A 161 7.09 3.08 16.49
N HIS A 162 5.80 3.25 16.72
CA HIS A 162 5.10 4.51 16.49
C HIS A 162 4.28 4.93 17.69
N ILE A 163 4.19 6.24 17.92
CA ILE A 163 3.37 6.85 18.96
C ILE A 163 2.70 8.08 18.35
N ASP A 164 1.38 8.17 18.48
CA ASP A 164 0.60 9.34 18.10
C ASP A 164 0.22 10.14 19.34
N LYS A 165 0.36 11.48 19.26
CA LYS A 165 0.04 12.39 20.36
C LYS A 165 -0.67 13.62 19.84
N ILE A 166 -1.80 13.99 20.44
CA ILE A 166 -2.41 15.30 20.22
C ILE A 166 -1.56 16.36 20.94
N ILE A 167 -1.12 17.37 20.21
CA ILE A 167 -0.27 18.45 20.74
C ILE A 167 -1.04 19.74 20.99
N SER A 168 -2.13 19.98 20.27
CA SER A 168 -3.02 21.13 20.53
C SER A 168 -4.41 20.91 19.95
N VAL A 169 -5.40 21.47 20.65
CA VAL A 169 -6.76 21.62 20.15
C VAL A 169 -7.27 23.02 20.48
N GLY A 170 -7.78 23.75 19.49
CA GLY A 170 -8.30 25.10 19.67
C GLY A 170 -8.53 25.80 18.33
N ASP A 171 -9.37 26.84 18.31
CA ASP A 171 -9.63 27.68 17.12
C ASP A 171 -10.00 26.92 15.85
N GLY A 172 -10.69 25.79 16.01
CA GLY A 172 -11.05 24.94 14.89
C GLY A 172 -9.92 24.12 14.29
N VAL A 173 -8.84 23.94 15.06
CA VAL A 173 -7.64 23.22 14.68
C VAL A 173 -7.35 22.11 15.69
N VAL A 174 -7.07 20.92 15.18
CA VAL A 174 -6.49 19.79 15.93
C VAL A 174 -5.11 19.54 15.35
N THR A 175 -4.10 19.46 16.19
CA THR A 175 -2.75 19.10 15.75
C THR A 175 -2.30 17.82 16.42
N ILE A 176 -1.87 16.86 15.60
CA ILE A 176 -1.43 15.53 15.97
C ILE A 176 0.04 15.40 15.58
N GLU A 177 0.88 14.89 16.48
CA GLU A 177 2.25 14.51 16.20
C GLU A 177 2.35 12.99 16.18
N SER A 178 2.79 12.42 15.06
CA SER A 178 3.23 11.03 14.99
C SER A 178 4.74 10.97 15.13
N SER A 179 5.22 10.20 16.10
CA SER A 179 6.63 9.93 16.34
C SER A 179 6.95 8.50 15.96
N PHE A 180 8.01 8.31 15.17
CA PHE A 180 8.49 7.01 14.71
C PHE A 180 9.91 6.77 15.20
N THR A 181 10.15 5.61 15.82
CA THR A 181 11.47 5.18 16.27
C THR A 181 11.82 3.81 15.67
N ILE A 182 13.10 3.59 15.42
CA ILE A 182 13.62 2.31 14.92
C ILE A 182 14.69 1.83 15.89
N THR A 183 14.52 0.63 16.43
CA THR A 183 15.52 0.00 17.30
C THR A 183 16.88 -0.06 16.60
N GLY A 184 17.91 0.48 17.25
CA GLY A 184 19.27 0.55 16.71
C GLY A 184 19.57 1.80 15.87
N ALA A 185 18.59 2.67 15.61
CA ALA A 185 18.81 4.01 15.07
C ALA A 185 18.98 5.03 16.21
N LYS A 186 19.72 6.12 15.96
CA LYS A 186 19.79 7.26 16.87
C LYS A 186 18.76 8.31 16.49
N GLY A 187 17.91 8.66 17.45
CA GLY A 187 16.88 9.69 17.32
C GLY A 187 15.51 9.14 16.89
N GLU A 188 14.65 10.07 16.47
CA GLU A 188 13.27 9.80 16.07
C GLU A 188 12.93 10.58 14.79
N ALA A 189 11.91 10.13 14.09
CA ALA A 189 11.31 10.85 12.98
C ALA A 189 9.94 11.34 13.42
N LYS A 190 9.70 12.64 13.33
CA LYS A 190 8.45 13.28 13.78
C LYS A 190 7.71 13.89 12.62
N ALA A 191 6.43 13.57 12.53
CA ALA A 191 5.50 14.13 11.58
C ALA A 191 4.41 14.88 12.36
N THR A 192 4.19 16.14 12.03
CA THR A 192 3.11 16.94 12.62
C THR A 192 2.02 17.12 11.57
N PHE A 193 0.80 16.76 11.96
CA PHE A 193 -0.39 16.86 11.14
C PHE A 193 -1.34 17.86 11.77
N THR A 194 -1.69 18.88 11.01
CA THR A 194 -2.68 19.88 11.42
C THR A 194 -3.96 19.62 10.65
N ILE A 195 -5.03 19.34 11.36
CA ILE A 195 -6.38 19.22 10.83
C ILE A 195 -7.11 20.51 11.19
N THR A 196 -7.62 21.23 10.20
CA THR A 196 -8.32 22.51 10.38
C THR A 196 -9.77 22.39 9.92
N GLY A 197 -10.65 23.29 10.39
CA GLY A 197 -12.05 23.36 9.95
C GLY A 197 -13.07 22.81 10.93
N PHE A 198 -12.67 22.60 12.19
CA PHE A 198 -13.64 22.32 13.26
C PHE A 198 -14.28 23.64 13.72
N LYS A 199 -15.56 23.65 14.11
CA LYS A 199 -16.08 24.75 14.93
C LYS A 199 -15.77 24.42 16.38
N SER A 200 -15.06 25.32 17.07
CA SER A 200 -14.74 25.14 18.49
C SER A 200 -15.98 25.43 19.35
N ASP A 201 -16.88 24.47 19.40
CA ASP A 201 -17.75 24.36 20.57
C ASP A 201 -17.02 23.39 21.49
N GLN A 202 -16.51 23.88 22.63
CA GLN A 202 -15.69 23.15 23.61
C GLN A 202 -16.23 21.76 24.03
N ALA A 203 -17.46 21.42 23.65
CA ALA A 203 -18.18 20.19 23.96
C ALA A 203 -17.98 19.01 22.99
N ILE A 204 -17.36 19.18 21.81
CA ILE A 204 -17.22 18.09 20.80
C ILE A 204 -15.88 17.34 20.93
N LEU A 205 -15.11 17.65 21.98
CA LEU A 205 -13.86 16.97 22.34
C LEU A 205 -14.07 15.84 23.35
N GLU A 206 -15.29 15.31 23.48
CA GLU A 206 -15.48 14.06 24.21
C GLU A 206 -14.79 12.92 23.46
N ASP A 207 -13.97 12.18 24.20
CA ASP A 207 -12.96 11.17 23.83
C ASP A 207 -13.26 10.25 22.62
N ASN A 208 -14.51 10.10 22.19
CA ASN A 208 -14.95 9.07 21.26
C ASN A 208 -14.46 9.26 19.81
N LEU A 209 -14.49 10.47 19.25
CA LEU A 209 -14.01 10.70 17.88
C LEU A 209 -12.49 10.53 17.77
N ILE A 210 -11.76 11.02 18.77
CA ILE A 210 -10.30 10.97 18.83
C ILE A 210 -9.80 9.55 19.14
N SER A 211 -10.44 8.86 20.09
CA SER A 211 -10.16 7.47 20.39
C SER A 211 -10.43 6.60 19.16
N SER A 212 -11.53 6.84 18.43
CA SER A 212 -11.84 6.09 17.21
C SER A 212 -10.79 6.29 16.10
N LEU A 213 -10.23 7.49 15.95
CA LEU A 213 -9.15 7.78 15.00
C LEU A 213 -7.86 7.02 15.34
N THR A 214 -7.49 7.01 16.62
CA THR A 214 -6.29 6.34 17.13
C THR A 214 -6.45 4.81 17.07
N GLU A 215 -7.64 4.32 17.39
CA GLU A 215 -8.00 2.91 17.33
C GLU A 215 -8.09 2.41 15.88
N ASP A 216 -8.63 3.19 14.95
CA ASP A 216 -8.61 2.87 13.51
C ASP A 216 -7.18 2.83 12.94
N LEU A 217 -6.32 3.75 13.37
CA LEU A 217 -4.90 3.76 13.00
C LEU A 217 -4.19 2.49 13.47
N ILE A 218 -4.38 2.11 14.74
CA ILE A 218 -3.81 0.91 15.34
C ILE A 218 -4.36 -0.34 14.66
N ASN A 219 -5.68 -0.45 14.51
CA ASN A 219 -6.34 -1.62 13.95
C ASN A 219 -6.04 -1.85 12.45
N LYS A 220 -5.79 -0.79 11.67
CA LYS A 220 -5.38 -0.93 10.25
C LYS A 220 -3.88 -1.21 10.07
N ALA A 221 -3.08 -0.92 11.10
CA ALA A 221 -1.64 -1.12 11.10
C ALA A 221 -1.23 -2.54 11.53
N ILE A 222 -1.99 -3.18 12.43
CA ILE A 222 -1.87 -4.60 12.82
C ILE A 222 -2.34 -5.52 11.68
#